data_AF-A0A0S3F676-F1
#
_entry.id   AF-A0A0S3F676-F1
#
_cell.length_a   1.000
_cell.length_b   1.000
_cell.length_c   1.000
_cell.angle_alpha   90.00
_cell.angle_beta   90.00
_cell.angle_gamma   90.00
#
_symmetry.space_group_name_H-M   'P 1'
#
loop_
_entity.id
_entity.type
_entity.pdbx_description
1 polymer ?
#
loop_
_entity_poly.entity_id
_entity_poly.type
_entity_poly.pdbx_seq_one_letter_code
_entity_poly.pdbx_strand_id
1 'polypeptide(L)'
;MKTQAMSSALRATLTLREARALHDLAMSGAKALGYMAPSQTDSVIAALAAGIAELDRKQADARARRNVVAKRPSYPPMMNLTVGGFTISAHKGDWIDISTVPDLRFWSALTDENETMQSEIRREAWRVLVLNPSPYGSMFLASDCTLSASKSEVEQVAQRLVAGLDPALVPEKEGQ
;
A
#
# COMPACT_ATOMS: atom_id res chain seq x y z
N MET A 1 22.37 8.28 -28.14
CA MET A 1 23.62 7.53 -27.92
C MET A 1 24.69 8.44 -27.37
N LYS A 2 25.49 7.99 -26.38
CA LYS A 2 26.71 8.68 -25.93
C LYS A 2 27.91 7.80 -26.21
N THR A 3 29.01 8.37 -26.68
CA THR A 3 30.24 7.63 -26.97
C THR A 3 31.41 8.30 -26.28
N GLN A 4 32.26 7.49 -25.67
CA GLN A 4 33.49 7.93 -25.02
C GLN A 4 34.65 7.10 -25.56
N ALA A 5 35.62 7.79 -26.17
CA ALA A 5 36.86 7.18 -26.60
C ALA A 5 37.71 6.83 -25.37
N MET A 6 38.27 5.62 -25.37
CA MET A 6 39.24 5.13 -24.38
C MET A 6 40.57 4.87 -25.09
N SER A 7 41.64 4.64 -24.34
CA SER A 7 42.99 4.43 -24.88
C SER A 7 43.11 3.28 -25.89
N SER A 8 42.23 2.27 -25.82
CA SER A 8 42.22 1.12 -26.75
C SER A 8 40.81 0.65 -27.15
N ALA A 9 39.75 1.39 -26.79
CA ALA A 9 38.37 0.96 -26.99
C ALA A 9 37.40 2.13 -27.14
N LEU A 10 36.22 1.85 -27.68
CA LEU A 10 35.09 2.78 -27.69
C LEU A 10 34.04 2.31 -26.69
N ARG A 11 33.72 3.13 -25.69
CA ARG A 11 32.55 2.90 -24.83
C ARG A 11 31.35 3.61 -25.44
N ALA A 12 30.33 2.87 -25.85
CA ALA A 12 29.04 3.41 -26.26
C ALA A 12 27.98 3.14 -25.19
N THR A 13 27.22 4.17 -24.82
CA THR A 13 26.02 4.06 -23.99
C THR A 13 24.80 4.23 -24.90
N LEU A 14 24.01 3.17 -24.94
CA LEU A 14 22.83 3.05 -25.80
C LEU A 14 21.58 2.97 -24.94
N THR A 15 20.49 3.56 -25.42
CA THR A 15 19.15 3.22 -24.95
C THR A 15 18.76 1.83 -25.43
N LEU A 16 17.74 1.21 -24.82
CA LEU A 16 17.25 -0.11 -25.23
C LEU A 16 16.85 -0.16 -26.73
N ARG A 17 16.23 0.92 -27.22
CA ARG A 17 15.85 1.06 -28.63
C ARG A 17 17.09 1.10 -29.54
N GLU A 18 18.10 1.87 -29.17
CA GLU A 18 19.35 1.98 -29.93
C GLU A 18 20.15 0.67 -29.92
N ALA A 19 20.14 -0.06 -28.80
CA ALA A 19 20.78 -1.37 -28.72
C ALA A 19 20.11 -2.41 -29.64
N ARG A 20 18.77 -2.43 -29.69
CA ARG A 20 18.01 -3.29 -30.63
C ARG A 20 18.31 -2.94 -32.09
N ALA A 21 18.31 -1.65 -32.44
CA ALA A 21 18.65 -1.21 -33.79
C ALA A 21 20.09 -1.60 -34.19
N LEU A 22 21.04 -1.53 -33.25
CA LEU A 22 22.42 -1.96 -33.49
C LEU A 22 22.52 -3.48 -33.71
N HIS A 23 21.79 -4.28 -32.93
CA HIS A 23 21.70 -5.72 -33.12
C HIS A 23 21.13 -6.08 -34.51
N ASP A 24 20.04 -5.43 -34.92
CA ASP A 24 19.42 -5.68 -36.23
C ASP A 24 20.33 -5.27 -37.40
N LEU A 25 21.09 -4.18 -37.22
CA LEU A 25 22.10 -3.76 -38.17
C LEU A 25 23.25 -4.78 -38.26
N ALA A 26 23.74 -5.29 -37.12
CA ALA A 26 24.79 -6.31 -37.08
C ALA A 26 24.35 -7.61 -37.77
N MET A 27 23.13 -8.08 -37.50
CA MET A 27 22.52 -9.24 -38.17
C MET A 27 22.39 -9.04 -39.68
N SER A 28 21.90 -7.87 -40.11
CA SER A 28 21.71 -7.55 -41.53
C SER A 28 23.05 -7.43 -42.27
N GLY A 29 24.04 -6.79 -41.64
CA GLY A 29 25.40 -6.67 -42.17
C GLY A 29 26.11 -8.02 -42.28
N ALA A 30 25.98 -8.87 -41.25
CA ALA A 30 26.52 -10.23 -41.26
C ALA A 30 25.99 -11.05 -42.46
N LYS A 31 24.67 -10.99 -42.68
CA LYS A 31 23.99 -11.65 -43.79
C LYS A 31 24.45 -11.10 -45.14
N ALA A 32 24.55 -9.78 -45.28
CA ALA A 32 24.97 -9.13 -46.52
C ALA A 32 26.43 -9.44 -46.90
N LEU A 33 27.30 -9.59 -45.89
CA LEU A 33 28.71 -9.94 -46.07
C LEU A 33 28.96 -11.46 -46.12
N GLY A 34 27.90 -12.28 -46.18
CA GLY A 34 28.03 -13.74 -46.26
C GLY A 34 28.81 -14.35 -45.10
N TYR A 35 28.79 -13.72 -43.92
CA TYR A 35 29.53 -14.16 -42.73
C TYR A 35 31.04 -14.36 -42.99
N MET A 36 31.70 -13.43 -43.71
CA MET A 36 33.14 -13.48 -44.03
C MET A 36 34.09 -13.72 -42.82
N ALA A 37 33.62 -13.52 -41.57
CA ALA A 37 34.27 -13.96 -40.35
C ALA A 37 33.21 -14.45 -39.32
N PRO A 38 32.74 -15.72 -39.42
CA PRO A 38 31.55 -16.18 -38.71
C PRO A 38 31.70 -16.11 -37.19
N SER A 39 32.84 -16.56 -36.66
CA SER A 39 33.10 -16.64 -35.22
C SER A 39 33.09 -15.28 -34.51
N GLN A 40 33.66 -14.25 -35.15
CA GLN A 40 33.66 -12.89 -34.61
C GLN A 40 32.28 -12.25 -34.72
N THR A 41 31.58 -12.51 -35.83
CA THR A 41 30.24 -11.97 -36.08
C THR A 41 29.21 -12.55 -35.11
N ASP A 42 29.24 -13.87 -34.91
CA ASP A 42 28.33 -14.59 -34.02
C ASP A 42 28.54 -14.18 -32.56
N SER A 43 29.79 -14.03 -32.12
CA SER A 43 30.07 -13.59 -30.74
C SER A 43 29.56 -12.18 -30.45
N VAL A 44 29.67 -11.25 -31.40
CA VAL A 44 29.15 -9.87 -31.25
C VAL A 44 27.62 -9.86 -31.23
N ILE A 45 26.98 -10.59 -32.14
CA ILE A 45 25.51 -10.70 -32.19
C ILE A 45 24.98 -11.32 -30.89
N ALA A 46 25.57 -12.43 -30.44
CA ALA A 46 25.16 -13.09 -29.20
C ALA A 46 25.36 -12.20 -27.97
N ALA A 47 26.48 -11.47 -27.89
CA ALA A 47 26.74 -10.53 -26.80
C ALA A 47 25.72 -9.38 -26.78
N LEU A 48 25.35 -8.84 -27.94
CA LEU A 48 24.32 -7.81 -28.05
C LEU A 48 22.94 -8.34 -27.64
N ALA A 49 22.56 -9.53 -28.09
CA ALA A 49 21.29 -10.15 -27.73
C ALA A 49 21.17 -10.38 -26.22
N ALA A 50 22.22 -10.93 -25.59
CA ALA A 50 22.26 -11.13 -24.14
C ALA A 50 22.17 -9.81 -23.37
N GLY A 51 22.89 -8.77 -23.82
CA GLY A 51 22.85 -7.45 -23.21
C GLY A 51 21.48 -6.78 -23.31
N ILE A 52 20.79 -6.93 -24.45
CA ILE A 52 19.42 -6.42 -24.66
C ILE A 52 18.44 -7.11 -23.71
N ALA A 53 18.50 -8.45 -23.61
CA ALA A 53 17.62 -9.22 -22.75
C ALA A 53 17.78 -8.82 -21.27
N GLU A 54 19.03 -8.66 -20.81
CA GLU A 54 19.31 -8.25 -19.43
C GLU A 54 18.85 -6.81 -19.15
N LEU A 55 19.02 -5.89 -20.11
CA LEU A 55 18.54 -4.52 -19.96
C LEU A 55 17.00 -4.45 -19.91
N ASP A 56 16.31 -5.22 -20.75
CA ASP A 56 14.85 -5.29 -20.78
C ASP A 56 14.30 -5.84 -19.47
N ARG A 57 14.90 -6.92 -18.95
CA ARG A 57 14.59 -7.48 -17.63
C ARG A 57 14.74 -6.46 -16.52
N LYS A 58 15.88 -5.75 -16.46
CA LYS A 58 16.09 -4.69 -15.45
C LYS A 58 15.07 -3.56 -15.53
N GLN A 59 14.68 -3.18 -16.75
CA GLN A 59 13.65 -2.16 -16.93
C GLN A 59 12.26 -2.66 -16.50
N ALA A 60 11.92 -3.91 -16.82
CA ALA A 60 10.69 -4.55 -16.36
C ALA A 60 10.64 -4.62 -14.82
N ASP A 61 11.72 -5.07 -14.18
CA ASP A 61 11.84 -5.12 -12.72
C ASP A 61 11.72 -3.72 -12.10
N ALA A 62 12.36 -2.71 -12.68
CA ALA A 62 12.25 -1.33 -12.21
C ALA A 62 10.82 -0.78 -12.33
N ARG A 63 10.11 -1.11 -13.43
CA ARG A 63 8.68 -0.75 -13.60
C ARG A 63 7.81 -1.49 -12.58
N ALA A 64 8.06 -2.78 -12.35
CA ALA A 64 7.33 -3.56 -11.35
C ALA A 64 7.51 -2.97 -9.94
N ARG A 65 8.73 -2.61 -9.54
CA ARG A 65 9.01 -1.93 -8.27
C ARG A 65 8.27 -0.59 -8.16
N ARG A 66 8.27 0.23 -9.21
CA ARG A 66 7.53 1.49 -9.23
C ARG A 66 6.02 1.27 -9.08
N ASN A 67 5.46 0.26 -9.72
CA ASN A 67 4.05 -0.07 -9.62
C ASN A 67 3.66 -0.58 -8.23
N VAL A 68 4.54 -1.34 -7.56
CA VAL A 68 4.34 -1.75 -6.17
C VAL A 68 4.36 -0.53 -5.23
N VAL A 69 5.29 0.41 -5.42
CA VAL A 69 5.33 1.65 -4.63
C VAL A 69 4.11 2.54 -4.89
N ALA A 70 3.59 2.57 -6.13
CA ALA A 70 2.38 3.32 -6.48
C ALA A 70 1.10 2.70 -5.90
N LYS A 71 1.08 1.38 -5.69
CA LYS A 71 0.05 0.66 -4.93
C LYS A 71 0.33 0.75 -3.42
N ARG A 72 0.48 1.96 -2.88
CA ARG A 72 0.36 2.12 -1.42
C ARG A 72 -1.00 1.54 -1.00
N PRO A 73 -1.08 0.74 0.06
CA PRO A 73 -2.36 0.31 0.60
C PRO A 73 -3.17 1.59 0.87
N SER A 74 -4.33 1.72 0.21
CA SER A 74 -5.28 2.77 0.54
C SER A 74 -5.91 2.36 1.87
N TYR A 75 -5.29 2.75 2.98
CA TYR A 75 -5.92 2.59 4.27
C TYR A 75 -7.16 3.48 4.31
N PRO A 76 -8.31 2.95 4.76
CA PRO A 76 -9.48 3.78 5.00
C PRO A 76 -9.10 4.95 5.91
N PRO A 77 -9.71 6.15 5.73
CA PRO A 77 -9.42 7.30 6.56
C PRO A 77 -9.47 6.93 8.05
N MET A 78 -8.38 7.22 8.76
CA MET A 78 -8.25 7.00 10.20
C MET A 78 -7.99 8.33 10.88
N MET A 79 -8.56 8.53 12.06
CA MET A 79 -8.28 9.68 12.90
C MET A 79 -8.07 9.26 14.35
N ASN A 80 -7.12 9.91 15.01
CA ASN A 80 -6.87 9.76 16.43
C ASN A 80 -7.17 11.07 17.14
N LEU A 81 -7.77 10.97 18.32
CA LEU A 81 -8.11 12.11 19.17
C LEU A 81 -8.01 11.71 20.64
N THR A 82 -7.89 12.69 21.53
CA THR A 82 -7.82 12.45 22.98
C THR A 82 -9.06 13.03 23.64
N VAL A 83 -9.81 12.21 24.38
CA VAL A 83 -11.03 12.62 25.09
C VAL A 83 -10.99 12.06 26.50
N GLY A 84 -11.14 12.93 27.51
CA GLY A 84 -11.15 12.53 28.92
C GLY A 84 -9.89 11.79 29.38
N GLY A 85 -8.74 12.06 28.75
CA GLY A 85 -7.46 11.38 29.03
C GLY A 85 -7.26 10.06 28.29
N PHE A 86 -8.28 9.55 27.59
CA PHE A 86 -8.17 8.35 26.76
C PHE A 86 -7.77 8.67 25.33
N THR A 87 -7.01 7.77 24.71
CA THR A 87 -6.75 7.82 23.27
C THR A 87 -7.91 7.16 22.54
N ILE A 88 -8.45 7.85 21.55
CA ILE A 88 -9.55 7.38 20.70
C ILE A 88 -9.01 7.15 19.30
N SER A 89 -9.32 6.00 18.72
CA SER A 89 -9.07 5.70 17.31
C SER A 89 -10.40 5.59 16.59
N ALA A 90 -10.55 6.27 15.46
CA ALA A 90 -11.73 6.15 14.62
C ALA A 90 -11.36 5.82 13.18
N HIS A 91 -12.13 4.89 12.60
CA HIS A 91 -11.90 4.34 11.26
C HIS A 91 -13.15 4.55 10.43
N LYS A 92 -13.00 5.15 9.25
CA LYS A 92 -14.10 5.29 8.30
C LYS A 92 -14.25 4.03 7.46
N GLY A 93 -15.47 3.56 7.26
CA GLY A 93 -15.75 2.39 6.43
C GLY A 93 -17.21 1.98 6.48
N ASP A 94 -17.49 0.79 5.95
CA ASP A 94 -18.78 0.14 6.05
C ASP A 94 -18.75 -0.84 7.24
N TRP A 95 -19.71 -0.70 8.13
CA TRP A 95 -19.76 -1.42 9.39
C TRP A 95 -21.10 -2.14 9.55
N ILE A 96 -21.05 -3.29 10.21
CA ILE A 96 -22.21 -4.10 10.54
C ILE A 96 -22.20 -4.43 12.03
N ASP A 97 -23.35 -4.28 12.69
CA ASP A 97 -23.49 -4.69 14.08
C ASP A 97 -23.63 -6.21 14.16
N ILE A 98 -22.66 -6.90 14.76
CA ILE A 98 -22.70 -8.36 14.94
C ILE A 98 -23.12 -8.75 16.36
N SER A 99 -23.64 -7.80 17.14
CA SER A 99 -24.16 -8.11 18.46
C SER A 99 -25.42 -8.98 18.37
N THR A 100 -25.54 -9.90 19.32
CA THR A 100 -26.74 -10.72 19.51
C THR A 100 -27.56 -10.26 20.71
N VAL A 101 -27.05 -9.29 21.47
CA VAL A 101 -27.65 -8.75 22.68
C VAL A 101 -28.23 -7.37 22.36
N PRO A 102 -29.54 -7.12 22.58
CA PRO A 102 -30.23 -5.90 22.14
C PRO A 102 -29.62 -4.57 22.61
N ASP A 103 -28.95 -4.57 23.77
CA ASP A 103 -28.37 -3.37 24.38
C ASP A 103 -26.86 -3.23 24.14
N LEU A 104 -26.22 -4.24 23.53
CA LEU A 104 -24.81 -4.19 23.17
C LEU A 104 -24.67 -3.97 21.68
N ARG A 105 -23.70 -3.15 21.29
CA ARG A 105 -23.36 -2.96 19.88
C ARG A 105 -21.92 -3.39 19.66
N PHE A 106 -21.72 -4.27 18.70
CA PHE A 106 -20.38 -4.72 18.34
C PHE A 106 -20.20 -4.59 16.83
N TRP A 107 -19.54 -3.52 16.43
CA TRP A 107 -19.35 -3.19 15.02
C TRP A 107 -18.16 -3.96 14.42
N SER A 108 -18.41 -4.69 13.35
CA SER A 108 -17.40 -5.33 12.52
C SER A 108 -17.38 -4.72 11.12
N ALA A 109 -16.28 -4.91 10.39
CA ALA A 109 -16.22 -4.50 8.99
C ALA A 109 -17.26 -5.27 8.17
N LEU A 110 -18.01 -4.58 7.31
CA LEU A 110 -18.94 -5.21 6.39
C LEU A 110 -18.15 -6.05 5.37
N THR A 111 -18.56 -7.31 5.21
CA THR A 111 -18.04 -8.25 4.22
C THR A 111 -19.21 -8.93 3.53
N ASP A 112 -19.01 -9.42 2.31
CA ASP A 112 -20.04 -10.14 1.56
C ASP A 112 -20.61 -11.34 2.35
N GLU A 113 -19.79 -11.95 3.23
CA GLU A 113 -20.17 -13.07 4.08
C GLU A 113 -21.13 -12.66 5.21
N ASN A 114 -20.92 -11.50 5.82
CA ASN A 114 -21.70 -11.06 6.99
C ASN A 114 -22.89 -10.16 6.65
N GLU A 115 -22.97 -9.63 5.43
CA GLU A 115 -24.09 -8.79 4.97
C GLU A 115 -25.45 -9.51 4.97
N THR A 116 -25.44 -10.86 4.97
CA THR A 116 -26.66 -11.67 4.98
C THR A 116 -27.34 -11.76 6.36
N MET A 117 -26.72 -11.24 7.41
CA MET A 117 -27.25 -11.25 8.77
C MET A 117 -28.35 -10.17 8.93
N GLN A 118 -29.40 -10.44 9.71
CA GLN A 118 -30.39 -9.42 10.11
C GLN A 118 -29.78 -8.51 11.18
N SER A 119 -28.94 -7.58 10.75
CA SER A 119 -28.22 -6.66 11.61
C SER A 119 -28.23 -5.24 11.08
N GLU A 120 -27.95 -4.27 11.96
CA GLU A 120 -27.80 -2.88 11.56
C GLU A 120 -26.53 -2.71 10.72
N ILE A 121 -26.67 -2.19 9.50
CA ILE A 121 -25.56 -1.88 8.59
C ILE A 121 -25.44 -0.35 8.49
N ARG A 122 -24.22 0.17 8.67
CA ARG A 122 -23.89 1.58 8.48
C ARG A 122 -22.77 1.73 7.47
N ARG A 123 -23.08 2.35 6.34
CA ARG A 123 -22.12 2.58 5.25
C ARG A 123 -21.46 3.95 5.37
N GLU A 124 -20.21 4.03 4.93
CA GLU A 124 -19.40 5.27 4.96
C GLU A 124 -19.33 5.93 6.35
N ALA A 125 -19.50 5.15 7.42
CA ALA A 125 -19.59 5.62 8.79
C ALA A 125 -18.25 5.48 9.53
N TRP A 126 -18.13 6.16 10.66
CA TRP A 126 -16.96 6.08 11.52
C TRP A 126 -17.20 5.12 12.68
N ARG A 127 -16.40 4.06 12.76
CA ARG A 127 -16.29 3.25 13.96
C ARG A 127 -15.32 3.92 14.93
N VAL A 128 -15.77 4.17 16.14
CA VAL A 128 -15.04 4.87 17.20
C VAL A 128 -14.64 3.87 18.28
N LEU A 129 -13.36 3.85 18.63
CA LEU A 129 -12.75 2.92 19.58
C LEU A 129 -12.07 3.72 20.69
N VAL A 130 -12.43 3.47 21.94
CA VAL A 130 -11.68 3.96 23.10
C VAL A 130 -10.56 2.97 23.39
N LEU A 131 -9.32 3.41 23.21
CA LEU A 131 -8.15 2.56 23.45
C LEU A 131 -7.89 2.43 24.95
N ASN A 132 -7.48 1.24 25.36
CA ASN A 132 -7.04 1.02 26.73
C ASN A 132 -5.62 1.55 26.91
N PRO A 133 -5.36 2.42 27.91
CA PRO A 133 -4.00 2.87 28.21
C PRO A 133 -3.14 1.76 28.83
N SER A 134 -3.75 0.70 29.39
CA SER A 134 -3.02 -0.42 29.99
C SER A 134 -2.51 -1.40 28.93
N PRO A 135 -1.22 -1.77 28.96
CA PRO A 135 -0.67 -2.79 28.06
C PRO A 135 -1.09 -4.22 28.44
N TYR A 136 -1.68 -4.44 29.61
CA TYR A 136 -2.06 -5.76 30.13
C TYR A 136 -3.57 -6.04 30.04
N GLY A 137 -4.36 -5.10 29.51
CA GLY A 137 -5.81 -5.22 29.38
C GLY A 137 -6.29 -5.52 27.96
N SER A 138 -7.62 -5.51 27.77
CA SER A 138 -8.22 -5.52 26.43
C SER A 138 -7.75 -4.31 25.63
N MET A 139 -7.49 -4.47 24.32
CA MET A 139 -7.01 -3.37 23.47
C MET A 139 -8.00 -2.19 23.41
N PHE A 140 -9.30 -2.48 23.50
CA PHE A 140 -10.38 -1.50 23.46
C PHE A 140 -11.19 -1.60 24.76
N LEU A 141 -11.52 -0.44 25.34
CA LEU A 141 -12.38 -0.34 26.52
C LEU A 141 -13.86 -0.21 26.13
N ALA A 142 -14.12 0.51 25.04
CA ALA A 142 -15.46 0.68 24.51
C ALA A 142 -15.40 0.97 23.00
N SER A 143 -16.49 0.69 22.30
CA SER A 143 -16.62 1.00 20.89
C SER A 143 -18.07 1.30 20.52
N ASP A 144 -18.26 2.19 19.56
CA ASP A 144 -19.56 2.42 18.91
C ASP A 144 -19.32 2.93 17.47
N CYS A 145 -20.38 3.15 16.71
CA CYS A 145 -20.34 3.69 15.36
C CYS A 145 -21.12 5.00 15.30
N THR A 146 -20.70 5.94 14.45
CA THR A 146 -21.47 7.15 14.17
C THR A 146 -22.76 6.81 13.43
N LEU A 147 -23.78 7.66 13.57
CA LEU A 147 -25.04 7.50 12.83
C LEU A 147 -24.91 8.04 11.40
N SER A 148 -23.92 8.89 11.14
CA SER A 148 -23.63 9.45 9.81
C SER A 148 -22.15 9.32 9.42
N ALA A 149 -21.82 9.72 8.20
CA ALA A 149 -20.45 9.84 7.71
C ALA A 149 -19.69 11.06 8.30
N SER A 150 -20.33 11.87 9.14
CA SER A 150 -19.77 13.14 9.61
C SER A 150 -18.61 12.93 10.59
N LYS A 151 -17.49 13.58 10.31
CA LYS A 151 -16.32 13.59 11.20
C LYS A 151 -16.61 14.28 12.54
N SER A 152 -17.52 15.26 12.58
CA SER A 152 -17.83 16.00 13.80
C SER A 152 -18.59 15.17 14.83
N GLU A 153 -19.28 14.10 14.40
CA GLU A 153 -19.98 13.19 15.32
C GLU A 153 -19.02 12.26 16.08
N VAL A 154 -17.81 12.03 15.55
CA VAL A 154 -16.81 11.14 16.16
C VAL A 154 -16.48 11.59 17.58
N GLU A 155 -16.30 12.90 17.80
CA GLU A 155 -15.99 13.44 19.12
C GLU A 155 -17.17 13.28 20.09
N GLN A 156 -18.40 13.49 19.63
CA GLN A 156 -19.60 13.31 20.45
C GLN A 156 -19.78 11.84 20.87
N VAL A 157 -19.59 10.92 19.92
CA VAL A 157 -19.61 9.48 20.22
C VAL A 157 -18.51 9.13 21.22
N ALA A 158 -17.28 9.62 21.01
CA ALA A 158 -16.17 9.39 21.92
C ALA A 158 -16.43 9.92 23.33
N GLN A 159 -17.01 11.11 23.46
CA GLN A 159 -17.40 11.69 24.76
C GLN A 159 -18.45 10.82 25.47
N ARG A 160 -19.47 10.32 24.76
CA ARG A 160 -20.46 9.40 25.34
C ARG A 160 -19.83 8.09 25.78
N LEU A 161 -18.95 7.52 24.96
CA LEU A 161 -18.26 6.27 25.27
C LEU A 161 -17.42 6.43 26.53
N VAL A 162 -16.61 7.49 26.62
CA VAL A 162 -15.77 7.78 27.79
C VAL A 162 -16.61 8.05 29.03
N ALA A 163 -17.73 8.78 28.90
CA ALA A 163 -18.63 9.05 30.03
C ALA A 163 -19.32 7.78 30.56
N GLY A 164 -19.48 6.75 29.71
CA GLY A 164 -20.04 5.45 30.10
C GLY A 164 -19.03 4.47 30.67
N LEU A 165 -17.74 4.82 30.71
CA LEU A 165 -16.71 3.97 31.32
C LEU A 165 -16.77 4.02 32.85
N ASP A 166 -16.34 2.92 33.48
CA ASP A 166 -16.14 2.87 34.93
C ASP A 166 -15.15 3.99 35.36
N PRO A 167 -15.51 4.84 36.34
CA PRO A 167 -14.62 5.86 36.87
C PRO A 167 -13.24 5.34 37.30
N ALA A 168 -13.13 4.07 37.70
CA ALA A 168 -11.86 3.44 38.08
C ALA A 168 -10.87 3.26 36.91
N LEU A 169 -11.34 3.36 35.67
CA LEU A 169 -10.52 3.25 34.45
C LEU A 169 -10.02 4.60 33.95
N VAL A 170 -10.49 5.71 34.52
CA VAL A 170 -10.09 7.06 34.11
C VAL A 170 -8.61 7.26 34.45
N PRO A 171 -7.74 7.53 33.47
CA PRO A 171 -6.34 7.76 33.75
C PRO A 171 -6.22 8.97 34.67
N GLU A 172 -5.55 8.79 35.81
CA GLU A 172 -5.28 9.89 36.74
C GLU A 172 -4.59 11.00 35.97
N LYS A 173 -5.07 12.25 36.14
CA LYS A 173 -4.38 13.42 35.60
C LYS A 173 -3.06 13.55 36.35
N GLU A 174 -2.00 12.94 35.83
CA GLU A 174 -0.65 13.26 36.30
C GLU A 174 -0.41 14.76 36.07
N GLY A 175 0.03 15.40 37.15
CA GLY A 175 0.08 16.84 37.33
C GLY A 175 0.97 17.59 36.33
N GLN A 176 0.71 18.90 36.31
CA GLN A 176 1.48 19.97 35.68
C GLN A 176 2.98 19.88 35.89
#